data_AF-A0A372E1S3-F1
#
_entry.id   AF-A0A372E1S3-F1
#
_cell.length_a   1.000
_cell.length_b   1.000
_cell.length_c   1.000
_cell.angle_alpha   90.00
_cell.angle_beta   90.00
_cell.angle_gamma   90.00
#
_symmetry.space_group_name_H-M   'P 1'
#
loop_
_entity.id
_entity.type
_entity.pdbx_description
1 polymer ?
#
loop_
_entity_poly.entity_id
_entity_poly.type
_entity_poly.pdbx_seq_one_letter_code
_entity_poly.pdbx_strand_id
1 'polypeptide(L)'
;MRFPLLLPALAALVLAACGDVKNPNGMPDEPRASGQPQVLTSDVPDPDPATVGTEKAVMPADTSVAGAWVILEGSLRGHDAETFNQLIDPEYGLWLLEQVDGKPQITRVADVKNLLTQKEQPLFSLDKKLMDCPTPQVVERLPEPSCPAGTFAQKGCFNGPSTQFRAQDFWQTATLRQATRNQAQAAVGRCVRGVLQTTTGYQFHFSKSAGAGGRWRIVFIDLRGPCPK
;
A
#
# COMPACT_ATOMS: atom_id res chain seq x y z
N MET A 1 -44.65 23.55 75.00
CA MET A 1 -44.19 22.14 74.99
C MET A 1 -42.85 22.09 74.28
N ARG A 2 -41.77 21.88 75.05
CA ARG A 2 -40.38 21.71 74.63
C ARG A 2 -39.91 20.41 75.24
N PHE A 3 -39.28 19.53 74.45
CA PHE A 3 -38.04 18.78 74.78
C PHE A 3 -37.72 17.75 73.65
N PRO A 4 -36.50 17.15 73.62
CA PRO A 4 -35.54 17.26 72.51
C PRO A 4 -35.20 15.86 71.95
N LEU A 5 -34.12 15.72 71.17
CA LEU A 5 -33.16 14.59 71.21
C LEU A 5 -32.07 14.91 70.15
N LEU A 6 -30.87 15.38 70.52
CA LEU A 6 -29.71 14.70 71.13
C LEU A 6 -28.65 14.28 70.07
N LEU A 7 -27.54 15.04 70.07
CA LEU A 7 -26.19 14.64 69.67
C LEU A 7 -25.59 13.70 70.74
N PRO A 8 -24.65 12.78 70.41
CA PRO A 8 -23.20 13.07 70.37
C PRO A 8 -22.48 12.36 69.19
N ALA A 9 -21.38 12.82 68.59
CA ALA A 9 -20.03 13.17 69.05
C ALA A 9 -19.12 11.96 69.41
N LEU A 10 -17.98 11.92 68.71
CA LEU A 10 -16.66 11.36 69.04
C LEU A 10 -16.24 9.90 68.73
N ALA A 11 -15.08 9.86 68.08
CA ALA A 11 -13.88 9.07 68.37
C ALA A 11 -13.58 7.83 67.53
N ALA A 12 -12.34 7.86 67.03
CA ALA A 12 -11.63 6.85 66.26
C ALA A 12 -11.30 5.59 67.07
N LEU A 13 -11.07 4.47 66.39
CA LEU A 13 -9.81 3.71 66.48
C LEU A 13 -9.75 2.59 65.43
N VAL A 14 -8.54 2.40 64.90
CA VAL A 14 -8.06 1.31 64.04
C VAL A 14 -8.03 -0.01 64.84
N LEU A 15 -8.35 -1.16 64.21
CA LEU A 15 -7.64 -2.44 64.40
C LEU A 15 -8.03 -3.50 63.36
N ALA A 16 -6.98 -3.99 62.71
CA ALA A 16 -6.72 -5.24 62.00
C ALA A 16 -7.75 -6.39 62.04
N ALA A 17 -7.96 -7.01 60.88
CA ALA A 17 -7.97 -8.47 60.75
C ALA A 17 -7.56 -8.86 59.32
N CYS A 18 -6.28 -9.22 59.16
CA CYS A 18 -5.77 -9.94 58.01
C CYS A 18 -6.37 -11.35 58.02
N GLY A 19 -7.06 -11.73 56.95
CA GLY A 19 -7.46 -13.12 56.72
C GLY A 19 -6.31 -13.91 56.14
N ASP A 20 -5.74 -14.79 56.96
CA ASP A 20 -4.85 -15.88 56.58
C ASP A 20 -5.50 -16.79 55.53
N VAL A 21 -4.92 -16.90 54.34
CA VAL A 21 -5.15 -18.03 53.43
C VAL A 21 -3.85 -18.81 53.34
N LYS A 22 -3.78 -19.87 54.15
CA LYS A 22 -2.71 -20.86 54.15
C LYS A 22 -2.73 -21.64 52.82
N ASN A 23 -1.68 -21.48 52.02
CA ASN A 23 -1.40 -22.32 50.86
C ASN A 23 -1.04 -23.75 51.32
N PRO A 24 -1.76 -24.81 50.88
CA PRO A 24 -1.49 -26.18 51.32
C PRO A 24 -0.28 -26.82 50.63
N ASN A 25 0.39 -26.14 49.69
CA ASN A 25 1.57 -26.67 49.01
C ASN A 25 2.80 -25.84 49.39
N GLY A 26 3.60 -26.37 50.33
CA GLY A 26 4.76 -25.72 50.90
C GLY A 26 5.86 -25.36 49.90
N MET A 27 5.75 -24.18 49.31
CA MET A 27 6.85 -23.41 48.72
C MET A 27 6.84 -21.99 49.30
N PRO A 28 8.01 -21.36 49.51
CA PRO A 28 8.08 -20.00 50.04
C PRO A 28 7.51 -18.97 49.04
N ASP A 29 6.68 -18.06 49.55
CA ASP A 29 6.09 -16.96 48.78
C ASP A 29 7.15 -15.91 48.42
N GLU A 30 7.39 -15.71 47.12
CA GLU A 30 8.20 -14.61 46.59
C GLU A 30 7.38 -13.31 46.51
N PRO A 31 7.94 -12.12 46.81
CA PRO A 31 7.18 -10.87 46.85
C PRO A 31 6.66 -10.46 45.46
N ARG A 32 5.33 -10.33 45.36
CA ARG A 32 4.62 -9.84 44.18
C ARG A 32 4.83 -8.32 44.04
N ALA A 33 5.77 -7.90 43.19
CA ALA A 33 5.90 -6.51 42.77
C ALA A 33 4.85 -6.18 41.71
N SER A 34 4.08 -5.12 41.97
CA SER A 34 3.11 -4.48 41.10
C SER A 34 3.77 -4.02 39.79
N GLY A 35 3.32 -4.54 38.65
CA GLY A 35 3.77 -4.11 37.33
C GLY A 35 2.65 -4.27 36.30
N GLN A 36 2.39 -3.20 35.55
CA GLN A 36 1.34 -3.07 34.54
C GLN A 36 1.44 -4.13 33.42
N PRO A 37 0.34 -4.46 32.72
CA PRO A 37 0.37 -5.41 31.62
C PRO A 37 1.27 -4.91 30.48
N GLN A 38 2.32 -5.67 30.18
CA GLN A 38 3.18 -5.43 29.03
C GLN A 38 2.42 -5.77 27.74
N VAL A 39 2.24 -4.75 26.90
CA VAL A 39 1.83 -4.88 25.51
C VAL A 39 3.01 -5.48 24.75
N LEU A 40 2.80 -6.65 24.15
CA LEU A 40 3.73 -7.27 23.20
C LEU A 40 3.96 -6.33 22.02
N THR A 41 5.14 -5.72 21.97
CA THR A 41 5.64 -4.97 20.81
C THR A 41 5.83 -5.95 19.65
N SER A 42 5.05 -5.77 18.59
CA SER A 42 5.32 -6.44 17.31
C SER A 42 6.48 -5.72 16.64
N ASP A 43 7.61 -6.41 16.45
CA ASP A 43 8.71 -5.94 15.63
C ASP A 43 8.27 -5.88 14.15
N VAL A 44 7.70 -4.74 13.77
CA VAL A 44 7.62 -4.31 12.37
C VAL A 44 8.92 -3.56 12.08
N PRO A 45 9.70 -3.94 11.05
CA PRO A 45 10.91 -3.21 10.69
C PRO A 45 10.59 -1.74 10.42
N ASP A 46 11.32 -0.84 11.07
CA ASP A 46 11.23 0.61 10.86
C ASP A 46 11.42 0.94 9.38
N PRO A 47 10.56 1.81 8.78
CA PRO A 47 10.78 2.29 7.43
C PRO A 47 12.05 3.14 7.38
N ASP A 48 12.85 2.91 6.35
CA ASP A 48 14.10 3.63 6.06
C ASP A 48 13.88 5.17 6.09
N PRO A 49 14.64 5.93 6.90
CA PRO A 49 14.50 7.37 7.02
C PRO A 49 14.82 8.15 5.72
N ALA A 50 15.33 7.48 4.68
CA ALA A 50 15.58 8.10 3.37
C ALA A 50 14.32 8.45 2.56
N THR A 51 13.11 8.05 3.00
CA THR A 51 11.87 8.18 2.19
C THR A 51 10.78 9.09 2.76
N VAL A 52 10.99 9.78 3.88
CA VAL A 52 9.97 10.71 4.42
C VAL A 52 10.09 12.09 3.74
N GLY A 53 9.67 12.15 2.49
CA GLY A 53 9.41 13.41 1.79
C GLY A 53 8.15 14.08 2.36
N THR A 54 8.25 15.35 2.75
CA THR A 54 7.11 16.16 3.16
C THR A 54 6.19 16.40 1.96
N GLU A 55 4.95 15.94 2.06
CA GLU A 55 3.95 16.00 0.99
C GLU A 55 3.55 17.47 0.70
N LYS A 56 4.01 18.03 -0.42
CA LYS A 56 3.48 19.30 -0.94
C LYS A 56 2.08 19.07 -1.50
N ALA A 57 1.11 19.83 -1.02
CA ALA A 57 -0.28 19.73 -1.44
C ALA A 57 -0.50 20.36 -2.84
N VAL A 58 -0.26 19.57 -3.89
CA VAL A 58 -0.69 19.88 -5.28
C VAL A 58 -1.79 18.93 -5.74
N MET A 59 -2.14 17.92 -4.93
CA MET A 59 -3.09 16.88 -5.35
C MET A 59 -4.56 17.29 -5.17
N PRO A 60 -5.42 17.06 -6.19
CA PRO A 60 -6.82 17.45 -6.19
C PRO A 60 -7.63 16.73 -5.10
N ALA A 61 -8.82 17.29 -4.82
CA ALA A 61 -9.74 16.78 -3.81
C ALA A 61 -10.34 15.39 -4.17
N ASP A 62 -10.27 14.98 -5.44
CA ASP A 62 -10.73 13.67 -5.86
C ASP A 62 -9.78 12.57 -5.37
N THR A 63 -10.20 11.88 -4.30
CA THR A 63 -9.50 10.72 -3.72
C THR A 63 -9.93 9.40 -4.36
N SER A 64 -10.41 9.40 -5.61
CA SER A 64 -10.74 8.19 -6.37
C SER A 64 -9.54 7.67 -7.17
N VAL A 65 -9.63 6.42 -7.63
CA VAL A 65 -8.64 5.85 -8.57
C VAL A 65 -8.65 6.63 -9.89
N ALA A 66 -9.82 7.09 -10.33
CA ALA A 66 -9.95 7.87 -11.56
C ALA A 66 -9.21 9.21 -11.43
N GLY A 67 -9.32 9.89 -10.29
CA GLY A 67 -8.55 11.08 -9.98
C GLY A 67 -7.04 10.84 -10.03
N ALA A 68 -6.55 9.79 -9.36
CA ALA A 68 -5.13 9.42 -9.42
C ALA A 68 -4.66 9.05 -10.83
N TRP A 69 -5.51 8.38 -11.61
CA TRP A 69 -5.24 8.05 -13.01
C TRP A 69 -5.10 9.31 -13.87
N VAL A 70 -6.01 10.28 -13.74
CA VAL A 70 -5.95 11.54 -14.52
C VAL A 70 -4.64 12.29 -14.24
N ILE A 71 -4.20 12.33 -12.97
CA ILE A 71 -2.91 12.95 -12.60
C ILE A 71 -1.74 12.16 -13.22
N LEU A 72 -1.79 10.83 -13.17
CA LEU A 72 -0.74 9.98 -13.74
C LEU A 72 -0.66 10.14 -15.26
N GLU A 73 -1.79 10.06 -15.95
CA GLU A 73 -1.86 10.25 -17.40
C GLU A 73 -1.39 11.65 -17.79
N GLY A 74 -1.87 12.67 -17.08
CA GLY A 74 -1.45 14.07 -17.28
C GLY A 74 0.05 14.26 -17.09
N SER A 75 0.64 13.68 -16.04
CA SER A 75 2.09 13.76 -15.78
C SER A 75 2.91 12.99 -16.82
N LEU A 76 2.43 11.82 -17.27
CA LEU A 76 3.07 11.07 -18.35
C LEU A 76 3.05 11.85 -19.67
N ARG A 77 1.91 12.45 -20.04
CA ARG A 77 1.77 13.23 -21.28
C ARG A 77 2.46 14.60 -21.22
N GLY A 78 2.45 15.25 -20.06
CA GLY A 78 3.09 16.54 -19.82
C GLY A 78 4.58 16.45 -19.49
N HIS A 79 5.12 15.23 -19.40
CA HIS A 79 6.51 14.93 -18.99
C HIS A 79 6.86 15.56 -17.62
N ASP A 80 5.87 15.57 -16.72
CA ASP A 80 5.98 16.19 -15.40
C ASP A 80 6.40 15.15 -14.35
N ALA A 81 7.71 15.00 -14.18
CA ALA A 81 8.28 14.09 -13.19
C ALA A 81 7.99 14.48 -11.75
N GLU A 82 7.79 15.76 -11.45
CA GLU A 82 7.50 16.21 -10.08
C GLU A 82 6.11 15.74 -9.66
N THR A 83 5.10 16.00 -10.49
CA THR A 83 3.73 15.54 -10.24
C THR A 83 3.65 14.02 -10.22
N PHE A 84 4.36 13.34 -11.13
CA PHE A 84 4.42 11.88 -11.12
C PHE A 84 4.99 11.37 -9.78
N ASN A 85 6.18 11.86 -9.37
CA ASN A 85 6.84 11.38 -8.16
C ASN A 85 5.96 11.56 -6.90
N GLN A 86 5.09 12.57 -6.86
CA GLN A 86 4.13 12.76 -5.76
C GLN A 86 3.05 11.66 -5.69
N LEU A 87 2.74 10.99 -6.81
CA LEU A 87 1.80 9.88 -6.85
C LEU A 87 2.41 8.56 -6.34
N ILE A 88 3.73 8.47 -6.26
CA ILE A 88 4.41 7.24 -5.82
C ILE A 88 4.00 6.92 -4.38
N ASP A 89 3.73 5.65 -4.12
CA ASP A 89 3.44 5.17 -2.77
C ASP A 89 4.70 5.37 -1.88
N PRO A 90 4.61 6.13 -0.78
CA PRO A 90 5.78 6.47 0.01
C PRO A 90 6.34 5.28 0.81
N GLU A 91 5.52 4.26 1.06
CA GLU A 91 5.91 3.08 1.83
C GLU A 91 6.50 2.00 0.90
N TYR A 92 5.84 1.75 -0.24
CA TYR A 92 6.23 0.67 -1.15
C TYR A 92 7.09 1.13 -2.33
N GLY A 93 7.10 2.43 -2.63
CA GLY A 93 7.74 2.98 -3.84
C GLY A 93 7.02 2.58 -5.12
N LEU A 94 7.62 2.95 -6.25
CA LEU A 94 7.16 2.57 -7.57
C LEU A 94 7.96 1.37 -8.08
N TRP A 95 7.28 0.52 -8.85
CA TRP A 95 7.87 -0.65 -9.48
C TRP A 95 7.50 -0.71 -10.95
N LEU A 96 8.47 -1.04 -11.79
CA LEU A 96 8.30 -1.22 -13.21
C LEU A 96 8.48 -2.69 -13.57
N LEU A 97 7.53 -3.26 -14.31
CA LEU A 97 7.59 -4.63 -14.82
C LEU A 97 7.58 -4.63 -16.32
N GLU A 98 8.62 -5.23 -16.88
CA GLU A 98 8.91 -5.24 -18.30
C GLU A 98 9.21 -6.67 -18.76
N GLN A 99 9.20 -6.88 -20.07
CA GLN A 99 9.63 -8.13 -20.68
C GLN A 99 11.01 -7.91 -21.32
N VAL A 100 12.01 -8.65 -20.87
CA VAL A 100 13.39 -8.60 -21.37
C VAL A 100 13.81 -10.00 -21.76
N ASP A 101 14.19 -10.21 -23.01
CA ASP A 101 14.67 -11.49 -23.53
C ASP A 101 13.74 -12.68 -23.20
N GLY A 102 12.43 -12.44 -23.28
CA GLY A 102 11.43 -13.47 -22.97
C GLY A 102 11.29 -13.80 -21.49
N LYS A 103 11.81 -12.95 -20.58
CA LYS A 103 11.61 -13.06 -19.14
C LYS A 103 11.03 -11.78 -18.53
N PRO A 104 10.24 -11.89 -17.45
CA PRO A 104 9.86 -10.74 -16.65
C PRO A 104 11.10 -10.08 -16.02
N GLN A 105 11.18 -8.76 -16.07
CA GLN A 105 12.11 -7.99 -15.25
C GLN A 105 11.35 -6.99 -14.40
N ILE A 106 11.67 -6.95 -13.11
CA ILE A 106 11.08 -6.06 -12.13
C ILE A 106 12.15 -5.11 -11.63
N THR A 107 11.89 -3.81 -11.73
CA THR A 107 12.81 -2.75 -11.31
C THR A 107 12.12 -1.88 -10.26
N ARG A 108 12.74 -1.69 -9.10
CA ARG A 108 12.27 -0.69 -8.14
C ARG A 108 12.72 0.70 -8.59
N VAL A 109 11.81 1.66 -8.56
CA VAL A 109 12.02 3.03 -9.03
C VAL A 109 11.93 3.98 -7.85
N ALA A 110 13.01 4.73 -7.60
CA ALA A 110 13.04 5.76 -6.58
C ALA A 110 12.56 7.13 -7.13
N ASP A 111 12.87 7.42 -8.39
CA ASP A 111 12.56 8.69 -9.05
C ASP A 111 12.35 8.44 -10.56
N VAL A 112 11.32 9.06 -11.14
CA VAL A 112 10.98 8.84 -12.56
C VAL A 112 11.66 9.81 -13.54
N LYS A 113 12.28 10.90 -13.06
CA LYS A 113 12.81 11.99 -13.91
C LYS A 113 13.80 11.48 -14.95
N ASN A 114 14.67 10.57 -14.55
CA ASN A 114 15.69 9.96 -15.42
C ASN A 114 15.46 8.45 -15.61
N LEU A 115 14.25 7.96 -15.33
CA LEU A 115 13.97 6.53 -15.48
C LEU A 115 13.98 6.15 -16.96
N LEU A 116 14.85 5.20 -17.29
CA LEU A 116 14.87 4.53 -18.58
C LEU A 116 14.20 3.17 -18.46
N THR A 117 13.38 2.85 -19.47
CA THR A 117 12.89 1.50 -19.74
C THR A 117 14.03 0.60 -20.19
N GLN A 118 13.81 -0.72 -20.26
CA GLN A 118 14.84 -1.66 -20.75
C GLN A 118 15.23 -1.47 -22.20
N LYS A 119 14.42 -0.73 -22.96
CA LYS A 119 14.74 -0.33 -24.35
C LYS A 119 15.51 1.00 -24.41
N GLU A 120 16.06 1.44 -23.27
CA GLU A 120 16.76 2.72 -23.11
C GLU A 120 15.92 3.95 -23.49
N GLN A 121 14.59 3.80 -23.46
CA GLN A 121 13.67 4.91 -23.71
C GLN A 121 13.28 5.56 -22.38
N PRO A 122 13.22 6.90 -22.28
CA PRO A 122 12.66 7.56 -21.10
C PRO A 122 11.24 7.07 -20.80
N LEU A 123 10.88 6.92 -19.53
CA LEU A 123 9.52 6.51 -19.13
C LEU A 123 8.45 7.41 -19.78
N PHE A 124 8.70 8.72 -19.83
CA PHE A 124 7.76 9.68 -20.40
C PHE A 124 7.51 9.51 -21.91
N SER A 125 8.32 8.74 -22.63
CA SER A 125 8.05 8.34 -24.01
C SER A 125 6.84 7.40 -24.17
N LEU A 126 6.28 6.93 -23.06
CA LEU A 126 5.00 6.23 -23.04
C LEU A 126 3.86 7.12 -23.53
N ASP A 127 3.95 8.44 -23.42
CA ASP A 127 2.97 9.42 -23.93
C ASP A 127 2.45 9.10 -25.35
N LYS A 128 3.35 8.66 -26.24
CA LYS A 128 3.08 8.27 -27.63
C LYS A 128 2.37 6.92 -27.78
N LYS A 129 2.36 6.09 -26.74
CA LYS A 129 1.77 4.75 -26.72
C LYS A 129 0.48 4.71 -25.88
N LEU A 130 0.29 5.66 -24.98
CA LEU A 130 -0.88 5.71 -24.10
C LEU A 130 -2.16 6.01 -24.88
N MET A 131 -3.18 5.18 -24.67
CA MET A 131 -4.55 5.50 -25.05
C MET A 131 -5.03 6.74 -24.31
N ASP A 132 -5.74 7.63 -25.00
CA ASP A 132 -6.42 8.78 -24.38
C ASP A 132 -7.59 8.28 -23.54
N CYS A 133 -7.45 8.35 -22.22
CA CYS A 133 -8.33 7.67 -21.28
C CYS A 133 -8.66 8.51 -20.04
N PRO A 134 -9.26 9.70 -20.19
CA PRO A 134 -9.54 10.58 -19.05
C PRO A 134 -10.54 9.97 -18.06
N THR A 135 -11.35 9.01 -18.49
CA THR A 135 -12.35 8.35 -17.62
C THR A 135 -12.40 6.84 -17.92
N PRO A 136 -11.52 6.04 -17.31
CA PRO A 136 -11.54 4.59 -17.48
C PRO A 136 -12.87 4.00 -17.00
N GLN A 137 -13.46 3.09 -17.79
CA GLN A 137 -14.71 2.42 -17.44
C GLN A 137 -14.51 1.52 -16.22
N VAL A 138 -15.36 1.67 -15.20
CA VAL A 138 -15.30 0.81 -14.01
C VAL A 138 -15.89 -0.56 -14.34
N VAL A 139 -15.14 -1.62 -13.99
CA VAL A 139 -15.53 -3.01 -14.20
C VAL A 139 -15.22 -3.85 -12.96
N GLU A 140 -16.00 -4.91 -12.77
CA GLU A 140 -15.77 -5.88 -11.68
C GLU A 140 -14.53 -6.76 -11.91
N ARG A 141 -14.11 -6.90 -13.16
CA ARG A 141 -12.91 -7.64 -13.58
C ARG A 141 -12.30 -6.96 -14.80
N LEU A 142 -10.98 -6.83 -14.80
CA LEU A 142 -10.28 -6.31 -15.97
C LEU A 142 -10.40 -7.29 -17.15
N PRO A 143 -10.64 -6.80 -18.38
CA PRO A 143 -10.65 -7.64 -19.57
C PRO A 143 -9.37 -8.47 -19.70
N GLU A 144 -9.54 -9.75 -20.03
CA GLU A 144 -8.42 -10.64 -20.33
C GLU A 144 -8.15 -10.66 -21.84
N PRO A 145 -6.88 -10.69 -22.26
CA PRO A 145 -6.53 -10.82 -23.66
C PRO A 145 -6.64 -12.26 -24.13
N SER A 146 -7.02 -12.44 -25.40
CA SER A 146 -6.92 -13.71 -26.10
C SER A 146 -5.47 -13.90 -26.59
N CYS A 147 -4.72 -14.78 -25.92
CA CYS A 147 -3.37 -15.14 -26.31
C CYS A 147 -3.35 -16.34 -27.28
N PRO A 148 -2.40 -16.39 -28.23
CA PRO A 148 -1.26 -15.49 -28.40
C PRO A 148 -1.55 -14.22 -29.20
N ALA A 149 -2.79 -14.02 -29.68
CA ALA A 149 -3.14 -12.90 -30.55
C ALA A 149 -2.98 -11.52 -29.86
N GLY A 150 -3.03 -11.46 -28.52
CA GLY A 150 -2.88 -10.20 -27.77
C GLY A 150 -4.06 -9.26 -27.93
N THR A 151 -5.23 -9.79 -28.29
CA THR A 151 -6.44 -9.00 -28.56
C THR A 151 -7.41 -9.06 -27.38
N PHE A 152 -8.09 -7.95 -27.12
CA PHE A 152 -9.16 -7.89 -26.13
C PHE A 152 -10.51 -7.89 -26.82
N ALA A 153 -11.51 -8.55 -26.22
CA ALA A 153 -12.87 -8.55 -26.72
C ALA A 153 -13.49 -7.14 -26.70
N GLN A 154 -13.11 -6.34 -25.71
CA GLN A 154 -13.53 -4.94 -25.55
C GLN A 154 -12.31 -4.03 -25.72
N LYS A 155 -12.48 -2.95 -26.48
CA LYS A 155 -11.47 -1.89 -26.63
C LYS A 155 -11.80 -0.72 -25.73
N GLY A 156 -10.78 -0.09 -25.16
CA GLY A 156 -10.91 1.03 -24.23
C GLY A 156 -9.96 0.92 -23.04
N CYS A 157 -10.22 1.77 -22.04
CA CYS A 157 -9.54 1.75 -20.76
C CYS A 157 -10.48 1.35 -19.64
N PHE A 158 -10.01 0.47 -18.77
CA PHE A 158 -10.83 -0.17 -17.75
C PHE A 158 -10.17 -0.03 -16.39
N ASN A 159 -10.95 0.36 -15.38
CA ASN A 159 -10.54 0.39 -13.98
C ASN A 159 -11.24 -0.75 -13.23
N GLY A 160 -10.47 -1.68 -12.69
CA GLY A 160 -10.98 -2.83 -11.95
C GLY A 160 -10.05 -3.29 -10.84
N PRO A 161 -10.41 -4.37 -10.12
CA PRO A 161 -9.55 -4.97 -9.10
C PRO A 161 -8.22 -5.49 -9.68
N SER A 162 -7.11 -5.33 -8.94
CA SER A 162 -5.81 -5.92 -9.31
C SER A 162 -5.66 -7.40 -8.91
N THR A 163 -6.77 -8.12 -8.72
CA THR A 163 -6.77 -9.53 -8.27
C THR A 163 -6.02 -10.45 -9.23
N GLN A 164 -6.24 -10.31 -10.54
CA GLN A 164 -5.51 -11.08 -11.56
C GLN A 164 -4.01 -10.79 -11.53
N PHE A 165 -3.62 -9.52 -11.40
CA PHE A 165 -2.21 -9.12 -11.30
C PHE A 165 -1.52 -9.74 -10.07
N ARG A 166 -2.18 -9.71 -8.91
CA ARG A 166 -1.66 -10.33 -7.68
C ARG A 166 -1.54 -11.85 -7.76
N ALA A 167 -2.35 -12.50 -8.59
CA ALA A 167 -2.36 -13.94 -8.76
C ALA A 167 -1.32 -14.45 -9.78
N GLN A 168 -0.57 -13.55 -10.44
CA GLN A 168 0.39 -13.98 -11.45
C GLN A 168 1.62 -14.64 -10.82
N ASP A 169 2.04 -15.76 -11.39
CA ASP A 169 3.20 -16.53 -10.96
C ASP A 169 4.38 -16.36 -11.93
N PHE A 170 4.83 -15.13 -12.12
CA PHE A 170 6.02 -14.82 -12.91
C PHE A 170 7.31 -14.80 -12.08
N TRP A 171 7.21 -15.09 -10.78
CA TRP A 171 8.31 -14.90 -9.82
C TRP A 171 9.49 -15.83 -10.06
N GLN A 172 9.23 -17.06 -10.50
CA GLN A 172 10.26 -18.09 -10.68
C GLN A 172 11.29 -17.70 -11.74
N THR A 173 10.87 -16.97 -12.76
CA THR A 173 11.71 -16.56 -13.90
C THR A 173 12.04 -15.07 -13.90
N ALA A 174 11.41 -14.28 -13.00
CA ALA A 174 11.61 -12.84 -12.93
C ALA A 174 13.04 -12.47 -12.50
N THR A 175 13.65 -11.54 -13.23
CA THR A 175 14.87 -10.86 -12.81
C THR A 175 14.51 -9.62 -11.99
N LEU A 176 15.19 -9.41 -10.87
CA LEU A 176 14.98 -8.26 -9.99
C LEU A 176 16.15 -7.28 -10.10
N ARG A 177 15.85 -5.98 -10.19
CA ARG A 177 16.83 -4.88 -10.17
C ARG A 177 16.54 -3.98 -8.98
N GLN A 178 17.58 -3.66 -8.22
CA GLN A 178 17.56 -2.69 -7.11
C GLN A 178 16.55 -3.04 -6.00
N ALA A 179 16.24 -4.34 -5.83
CA ALA A 179 15.27 -4.84 -4.88
C ALA A 179 15.39 -6.34 -4.62
N THR A 180 14.75 -6.79 -3.54
CA THR A 180 14.57 -8.21 -3.21
C THR A 180 13.22 -8.74 -3.70
N ARG A 181 13.09 -10.07 -3.81
CA ARG A 181 11.83 -10.72 -4.18
C ARG A 181 10.71 -10.40 -3.17
N ASN A 182 11.02 -10.42 -1.88
CA ASN A 182 10.04 -10.15 -0.83
C ASN A 182 9.46 -8.73 -0.93
N GLN A 183 10.31 -7.73 -1.20
CA GLN A 183 9.85 -6.35 -1.42
C GLN A 183 8.93 -6.23 -2.64
N ALA A 184 9.29 -6.87 -3.75
CA ALA A 184 8.47 -6.86 -4.96
C ALA A 184 7.12 -7.57 -4.74
N GLN A 185 7.12 -8.72 -4.06
CA GLN A 185 5.90 -9.45 -3.72
C GLN A 185 5.01 -8.66 -2.76
N ALA A 186 5.58 -7.95 -1.79
CA ALA A 186 4.84 -7.07 -0.91
C ALA A 186 4.17 -5.91 -1.68
N ALA A 187 4.90 -5.28 -2.61
CA ALA A 187 4.37 -4.24 -3.47
C ALA A 187 3.23 -4.73 -4.37
N VAL A 188 3.37 -5.92 -4.98
CA VAL A 188 2.28 -6.56 -5.73
C VAL A 188 1.08 -6.83 -4.81
N GLY A 189 1.31 -7.40 -3.63
CA GLY A 189 0.27 -7.65 -2.63
C GLY A 189 -0.52 -6.41 -2.23
N ARG A 190 0.13 -5.24 -2.25
CA ARG A 190 -0.46 -3.94 -1.92
C ARG A 190 -1.38 -3.36 -3.00
N CYS A 191 -1.20 -3.77 -4.25
CA CYS A 191 -1.99 -3.26 -5.39
C CYS A 191 -3.47 -3.63 -5.22
N VAL A 192 -4.37 -2.63 -5.18
CA VAL A 192 -5.81 -2.86 -4.96
C VAL A 192 -6.59 -2.72 -6.27
N ARG A 193 -6.34 -1.65 -7.02
CA ARG A 193 -7.06 -1.29 -8.26
C ARG A 193 -6.06 -1.11 -9.41
N GLY A 194 -6.44 -1.51 -10.61
CA GLY A 194 -5.62 -1.37 -11.81
C GLY A 194 -6.38 -0.64 -12.91
N VAL A 195 -5.67 0.17 -13.69
CA VAL A 195 -6.15 0.70 -14.96
C VAL A 195 -5.47 -0.08 -16.09
N LEU A 196 -6.27 -0.75 -16.93
CA LEU A 196 -5.82 -1.45 -18.13
C LEU A 196 -6.06 -0.58 -19.37
N GLN A 197 -5.06 -0.48 -20.24
CA GLN A 197 -5.20 0.08 -21.59
C GLN A 197 -5.15 -1.06 -22.62
N THR A 198 -6.25 -1.34 -23.30
CA THR A 198 -6.36 -2.53 -24.18
C THR A 198 -5.60 -2.43 -25.51
N THR A 199 -5.22 -1.25 -25.97
CA THR A 199 -4.39 -1.11 -27.18
C THR A 199 -2.97 -1.61 -26.96
N THR A 200 -2.40 -1.39 -25.77
CA THR A 200 -1.03 -1.77 -25.45
C THR A 200 -0.96 -2.99 -24.53
N GLY A 201 -2.04 -3.30 -23.81
CA GLY A 201 -2.07 -4.24 -22.70
C GLY A 201 -1.35 -3.73 -21.45
N TYR A 202 -0.98 -2.45 -21.39
CA TYR A 202 -0.31 -1.88 -20.22
C TYR A 202 -1.28 -1.75 -19.06
N GLN A 203 -0.77 -2.00 -17.85
CA GLN A 203 -1.54 -1.91 -16.62
C GLN A 203 -0.83 -1.00 -15.60
N PHE A 204 -1.62 -0.20 -14.91
CA PHE A 204 -1.16 0.76 -13.90
C PHE A 204 -1.88 0.44 -12.59
N HIS A 205 -1.14 0.00 -11.59
CA HIS A 205 -1.69 -0.54 -10.35
C HIS A 205 -1.51 0.41 -9.17
N PHE A 206 -2.62 0.66 -8.49
CA PHE A 206 -2.73 1.63 -7.42
C PHE A 206 -3.07 0.97 -6.09
N SER A 207 -2.51 1.53 -5.02
CA SER A 207 -2.89 1.30 -3.64
C SER A 207 -3.65 2.52 -3.11
N LYS A 208 -4.40 2.35 -2.02
CA LYS A 208 -4.93 3.47 -1.25
C LYS A 208 -4.12 3.59 0.03
N SER A 209 -3.49 4.74 0.28
CA SER A 209 -2.69 4.97 1.50
C SER A 209 -3.52 4.74 2.76
N ALA A 210 -2.87 4.37 3.85
CA ALA A 210 -3.54 4.18 5.14
C ALA A 210 -4.09 5.52 5.69
N GLY A 211 -5.09 5.45 6.57
CA GLY A 211 -5.66 6.61 7.29
C GLY A 211 -6.98 7.17 6.72
N ALA A 212 -7.67 7.98 7.54
CA ALA A 212 -8.85 8.71 7.12
C ALA A 212 -8.48 9.72 6.03
N GLY A 213 -9.15 9.66 4.87
CA GLY A 213 -8.79 10.48 3.70
C GLY A 213 -7.65 9.91 2.84
N GLY A 214 -7.32 8.62 3.01
CA GLY A 214 -6.26 7.95 2.25
C GLY A 214 -6.34 8.20 0.74
N ARG A 215 -5.20 8.54 0.15
CA ARG A 215 -5.04 8.92 -1.26
C ARG A 215 -4.66 7.70 -2.09
N TRP A 216 -5.08 7.66 -3.35
CA TRP A 216 -4.60 6.64 -4.28
C TRP A 216 -3.19 6.96 -4.74
N ARG A 217 -2.32 5.96 -4.69
CA ARG A 217 -0.90 6.04 -5.04
C ARG A 217 -0.57 4.98 -6.08
N ILE A 218 0.32 5.32 -7.02
CA ILE A 218 0.83 4.34 -7.98
C ILE A 218 1.89 3.48 -7.28
N VAL A 219 1.77 2.16 -7.44
CA VAL A 219 2.72 1.19 -6.90
C VAL A 219 3.42 0.44 -8.02
N PHE A 220 2.70 0.14 -9.11
CA PHE A 220 3.22 -0.74 -10.15
C PHE A 220 2.80 -0.28 -11.55
N ILE A 221 3.73 -0.38 -12.50
CA ILE A 221 3.47 -0.21 -13.93
C ILE A 221 3.91 -1.49 -14.64
N ASP A 222 2.97 -2.17 -15.28
CA ASP A 222 3.22 -3.35 -16.10
C ASP A 222 3.23 -2.95 -17.58
N LEU A 223 4.41 -3.00 -18.18
CA LEU A 223 4.68 -2.67 -19.58
C LEU A 223 4.92 -3.90 -20.46
N ARG A 224 4.66 -5.11 -19.96
CA ARG A 224 4.87 -6.33 -20.76
C ARG A 224 3.88 -6.49 -21.91
N GLY A 225 2.75 -5.79 -21.83
CA GLY A 225 1.67 -5.86 -22.81
C GLY A 225 0.71 -7.03 -22.55
N PRO A 226 -0.17 -7.38 -23.52
CA PRO A 226 -1.32 -8.25 -23.28
C PRO A 226 -0.95 -9.72 -23.07
N CYS A 227 0.05 -10.23 -23.79
CA CYS A 227 0.46 -11.62 -23.72
C CYS A 227 1.96 -11.70 -23.39
N PRO A 228 2.35 -11.41 -22.13
CA PRO A 228 3.72 -11.63 -21.69
C PRO A 228 4.08 -13.10 -21.88
N LYS A 229 5.30 -13.34 -22.37
CA LYS A 229 5.84 -14.69 -22.58
C LYS A 229 6.57 -15.20 -21.34
#